data_AF-A0A2K5R2P4-F1
#
_entry.id   AF-A0A2K5R2P4-F1
#
_cell.length_a   1.000
_cell.length_b   1.000
_cell.length_c   1.000
_cell.angle_alpha   90.00
_cell.angle_beta   90.00
_cell.angle_gamma   90.00
#
_symmetry.space_group_name_H-M   'P 1'
#
loop_
_entity.id
_entity.type
_entity.pdbx_description
1 polymer ?
#
loop_
_entity_poly.entity_id
_entity_poly.type
_entity_poly.pdbx_seq_one_letter_code
_entity_poly.pdbx_strand_id
1 'polypeptide(L)'
;MPSKHHHFQEPEVGCCGKYFLFGFNIVFWFSMFLGLIFFLELATGILAFVFKDWIRDQLNLFINNNVKAYRDDIDLQNLIDFAQEYEDVLNTQCGYDVRLKLELEQQGFIHTKGCVGQFEKWLQDNLIVVAGVFVGIALLQVLLWPHIFGICLAQNLVSDIKAVKANW
;
A
#
# COMPACT_ATOMS: atom_id res chain seq x y z
N MET A 1 -30.30 -65.52 -9.81
CA MET A 1 -29.09 -64.81 -10.27
C MET A 1 -28.45 -64.18 -9.04
N PRO A 2 -27.21 -64.51 -8.65
CA PRO A 2 -26.67 -64.01 -7.39
C PRO A 2 -26.17 -62.57 -7.55
N SER A 3 -26.58 -61.73 -6.60
CA SER A 3 -26.17 -60.34 -6.42
C SER A 3 -24.69 -60.28 -6.05
N LYS A 4 -23.87 -59.61 -6.86
CA LYS A 4 -22.52 -59.20 -6.45
C LYS A 4 -22.66 -57.94 -5.60
N HIS A 5 -22.58 -58.10 -4.29
CA HIS A 5 -22.26 -57.01 -3.38
C HIS A 5 -20.86 -56.48 -3.75
N HIS A 6 -20.82 -55.46 -4.61
CA HIS A 6 -19.65 -54.62 -4.71
C HIS A 6 -19.59 -53.84 -3.41
N HIS A 7 -18.76 -54.32 -2.49
CA HIS A 7 -18.20 -53.47 -1.45
C HIS A 7 -17.66 -52.24 -2.18
N PHE A 8 -18.35 -51.12 -2.05
CA PHE A 8 -17.82 -49.82 -2.40
C PHE A 8 -16.71 -49.58 -1.40
N GLN A 9 -15.53 -50.11 -1.72
CA GLN A 9 -14.30 -49.76 -1.05
C GLN A 9 -14.12 -48.30 -1.43
N GLU A 10 -14.52 -47.39 -0.52
CA GLU A 10 -14.12 -46.00 -0.64
C GLU A 10 -12.64 -46.04 -1.03
N PRO A 11 -12.23 -45.42 -2.15
CA PRO A 11 -10.81 -45.32 -2.42
C PRO A 11 -10.25 -44.61 -1.19
N GLU A 12 -9.49 -45.32 -0.37
CA GLU A 12 -8.69 -44.73 0.69
C GLU A 12 -7.70 -43.84 -0.04
N VAL A 13 -8.14 -42.62 -0.36
CA VAL A 13 -7.31 -41.57 -0.91
C VAL A 13 -6.26 -41.37 0.15
N GLY A 14 -5.06 -41.93 -0.12
CA GLY A 14 -3.97 -41.90 0.84
C GLY A 14 -3.81 -40.48 1.35
N CYS A 15 -3.39 -40.31 2.61
CA CYS A 15 -3.29 -39.01 3.27
C CYS A 15 -2.68 -37.93 2.35
N CYS A 16 -1.67 -38.32 1.56
CA CYS A 16 -1.01 -37.52 0.53
C CYS A 16 -1.95 -36.93 -0.55
N GLY A 17 -2.96 -37.67 -1.01
CA GLY A 17 -3.93 -37.22 -2.00
C GLY A 17 -4.91 -36.16 -1.47
N LYS A 18 -5.35 -36.30 -0.20
CA LYS A 18 -6.17 -35.27 0.47
C LYS A 18 -5.40 -33.96 0.63
N TYR A 19 -4.13 -34.01 1.06
CA TYR A 19 -3.27 -32.83 1.16
C TYR A 19 -2.94 -32.21 -0.19
N PHE A 20 -2.79 -33.02 -1.23
CA PHE A 20 -2.54 -32.56 -2.59
C PHE A 20 -3.73 -31.78 -3.17
N LEU A 21 -4.96 -32.32 -3.03
CA LEU A 21 -6.18 -31.64 -3.49
C LEU A 21 -6.47 -30.37 -2.69
N PHE A 22 -6.26 -30.41 -1.37
CA PHE A 22 -6.38 -29.24 -0.48
C PHE A 22 -5.35 -28.15 -0.84
N GLY A 23 -4.11 -28.54 -1.13
CA GLY A 23 -3.05 -27.64 -1.57
C GLY A 23 -3.39 -26.92 -2.88
N PHE A 24 -3.92 -27.63 -3.88
CA PHE A 24 -4.35 -26.99 -5.13
C PHE A 24 -5.50 -26.03 -4.95
N ASN A 25 -6.47 -26.37 -4.10
CA ASN A 25 -7.59 -25.49 -3.81
C ASN A 25 -7.12 -24.19 -3.14
N ILE A 26 -6.18 -24.27 -2.18
CA ILE A 26 -5.57 -23.09 -1.57
C ILE A 26 -4.84 -22.24 -2.60
N VAL A 27 -3.99 -22.87 -3.44
CA VAL A 27 -3.23 -22.14 -4.46
C VAL A 27 -4.18 -21.45 -5.43
N PHE A 28 -5.29 -22.09 -5.81
CA PHE A 28 -6.31 -21.50 -6.68
C PHE A 28 -7.03 -20.28 -6.06
N TRP A 29 -7.41 -20.36 -4.79
CA TRP A 29 -8.08 -19.24 -4.10
C TRP A 29 -7.12 -18.09 -3.82
N PHE A 30 -5.96 -18.38 -3.22
CA PHE A 30 -4.85 -17.43 -3.11
C PHE A 30 -4.57 -16.80 -4.47
N SER A 31 -4.71 -17.63 -5.51
CA SER A 31 -4.50 -17.18 -6.84
C SER A 31 -5.51 -16.12 -7.32
N MET A 32 -6.79 -16.38 -7.10
CA MET A 32 -7.83 -15.43 -7.42
C MET A 32 -7.66 -14.10 -6.65
N PHE A 33 -7.27 -14.17 -5.37
CA PHE A 33 -7.06 -12.97 -4.54
C PHE A 33 -5.93 -12.07 -5.04
N LEU A 34 -4.79 -12.63 -5.44
CA LEU A 34 -3.69 -11.84 -5.97
C LEU A 34 -4.03 -11.18 -7.32
N GLY A 35 -4.81 -11.86 -8.17
CA GLY A 35 -5.35 -11.24 -9.39
C GLY A 35 -6.26 -10.04 -9.10
N LEU A 36 -7.11 -10.12 -8.07
CA LEU A 36 -7.95 -8.99 -7.65
C LEU A 36 -7.12 -7.81 -7.13
N ILE A 37 -6.05 -8.09 -6.38
CA ILE A 37 -5.14 -7.06 -5.88
C ILE A 37 -4.47 -6.32 -7.04
N PHE A 38 -4.08 -7.00 -8.11
CA PHE A 38 -3.51 -6.36 -9.31
C PHE A 38 -4.47 -5.34 -9.94
N PHE A 39 -5.75 -5.69 -10.11
CA PHE A 39 -6.74 -4.75 -10.64
C PHE A 39 -6.98 -3.56 -9.70
N LEU A 40 -6.94 -3.79 -8.39
CA LEU A 40 -7.02 -2.70 -7.41
C LEU A 40 -5.80 -1.79 -7.50
N GLU A 41 -4.59 -2.34 -7.61
CA GLU A 41 -3.35 -1.59 -7.74
C GLU A 41 -3.35 -0.73 -9.01
N LEU A 42 -3.80 -1.27 -10.15
CA LEU A 42 -4.00 -0.49 -11.37
C LEU A 42 -5.04 0.62 -11.20
N ALA A 43 -6.18 0.31 -10.60
CA ALA A 43 -7.23 1.30 -10.37
C ALA A 43 -6.74 2.43 -9.45
N THR A 44 -6.08 2.10 -8.34
CA THR A 44 -5.47 3.07 -7.43
C THR A 44 -4.39 3.89 -8.13
N GLY A 45 -3.54 3.28 -8.97
CA GLY A 45 -2.53 3.99 -9.74
C GLY A 45 -3.12 5.02 -10.70
N ILE A 46 -4.20 4.66 -11.43
CA ILE A 46 -4.92 5.57 -12.34
C ILE A 46 -5.58 6.70 -11.54
N LEU A 47 -6.30 6.37 -10.46
CA LEU A 47 -6.94 7.38 -9.61
C LEU A 47 -5.93 8.35 -9.02
N ALA A 48 -4.79 7.86 -8.53
CA ALA A 48 -3.73 8.69 -7.96
C ALA A 48 -3.15 9.66 -9.00
N PHE A 49 -3.02 9.24 -10.26
CA PHE A 49 -2.56 10.11 -11.34
C PHE A 49 -3.59 11.19 -11.70
N VAL A 50 -4.88 10.81 -11.80
CA VAL A 50 -5.97 11.74 -12.15
C VAL A 50 -6.22 12.76 -11.05
N PHE A 51 -6.18 12.35 -9.78
CA PHE A 51 -6.48 13.20 -8.63
C PHE A 51 -5.23 13.78 -7.96
N LYS A 52 -4.07 13.77 -8.61
CA LYS A 52 -2.79 14.20 -8.00
C LYS A 52 -2.86 15.62 -7.38
N ASP A 53 -3.49 16.55 -8.09
CA ASP A 53 -3.52 17.96 -7.70
C ASP A 53 -4.51 18.17 -6.55
N TRP A 54 -5.66 17.50 -6.62
CA TRP A 54 -6.63 17.50 -5.52
C TRP A 54 -6.05 16.89 -4.23
N ILE A 55 -5.33 15.76 -4.33
CA ILE A 55 -4.65 15.11 -3.20
C ILE A 55 -3.62 16.06 -2.58
N ARG A 56 -2.85 16.76 -3.42
CA ARG A 56 -1.85 17.74 -2.97
C ARG A 56 -2.49 18.86 -2.16
N ASP A 57 -3.59 19.41 -2.63
CA ASP A 57 -4.27 20.52 -1.95
C ASP A 57 -4.87 20.09 -0.62
N GLN A 58 -5.53 18.93 -0.57
CA GLN A 58 -6.04 18.36 0.68
C GLN A 58 -4.93 18.08 1.69
N LEU A 59 -3.79 17.55 1.23
CA LEU A 59 -2.65 17.27 2.08
C LEU A 59 -2.02 18.56 2.65
N ASN A 60 -1.85 19.59 1.82
CA ASN A 60 -1.33 20.88 2.26
C ASN A 60 -2.26 21.56 3.27
N LEU A 61 -3.57 21.51 3.05
CA LEU A 61 -4.56 22.03 3.98
C LEU A 61 -4.52 21.29 5.31
N PHE A 62 -4.48 19.95 5.28
CA PHE A 62 -4.38 19.14 6.49
C PHE A 62 -3.09 19.45 7.27
N ILE A 63 -1.93 19.44 6.62
CA ILE A 63 -0.65 19.73 7.29
C ILE A 63 -0.66 21.15 7.87
N ASN A 64 -1.06 22.16 7.11
CA ASN A 64 -1.08 23.54 7.58
C ASN A 64 -2.08 23.74 8.73
N ASN A 65 -3.23 23.06 8.70
CA ASN A 65 -4.21 23.13 9.78
C ASN A 65 -3.68 22.49 11.06
N ASN A 66 -3.06 21.31 10.96
CA ASN A 66 -2.43 20.65 12.10
C ASN A 66 -1.26 21.47 12.65
N VAL A 67 -0.38 21.99 11.80
CA VAL A 67 0.75 22.83 12.22
C VAL A 67 0.27 24.11 12.90
N LYS A 68 -0.79 24.76 12.41
CA LYS A 68 -1.40 25.90 13.10
C LYS A 68 -1.98 25.50 14.45
N ALA A 69 -2.70 24.38 14.54
CA ALA A 69 -3.24 23.89 15.79
C ALA A 69 -2.16 23.65 16.85
N TYR A 70 -0.99 23.10 16.47
CA TYR A 70 0.17 22.95 17.39
C TYR A 70 0.85 24.29 17.73
N ARG A 71 0.92 25.24 16.79
CA ARG A 71 1.62 26.54 16.99
C ARG A 71 0.81 27.51 17.85
N ASP A 72 -0.51 27.49 17.70
CA ASP A 72 -1.44 28.40 18.36
C ASP A 72 -1.99 27.83 19.67
N ASP A 73 -1.32 26.82 20.24
CA ASP A 73 -1.61 26.37 21.61
C ASP A 73 -1.39 27.54 22.58
N ILE A 74 -2.53 28.01 23.09
CA ILE A 74 -2.78 29.28 23.77
C ILE A 74 -2.02 29.42 25.09
N ASP A 75 -1.64 28.30 25.70
CA ASP A 75 -0.94 28.25 26.98
C ASP A 75 0.50 28.77 26.86
N LEU A 76 1.13 28.62 25.69
CA LEU A 76 2.51 29.04 25.49
C LEU A 76 2.63 30.48 24.97
N GLN A 77 1.70 30.94 24.12
CA GLN A 77 1.71 32.31 23.60
C GLN A 77 1.42 33.34 24.72
N ASN A 78 0.43 33.08 25.59
CA ASN A 78 0.11 34.01 26.69
C ASN A 78 1.22 34.10 27.75
N LEU A 79 1.97 33.01 27.99
CA LEU A 79 3.11 33.00 28.90
C LEU A 79 4.34 33.71 28.30
N ILE A 80 4.59 33.56 27.00
CA ILE A 80 5.69 34.24 26.30
C ILE A 80 5.41 35.74 26.17
N ASP A 81 4.21 36.15 25.76
CA ASP A 81 3.85 37.57 25.62
C ASP A 81 3.93 38.31 26.98
N PHE A 82 3.47 37.68 28.06
CA PHE A 82 3.62 38.23 29.42
C PHE A 82 5.09 38.34 29.87
N ALA A 83 5.92 37.36 29.51
CA ALA A 83 7.35 37.38 29.83
C ALA A 83 8.17 38.35 28.96
N GLN A 84 7.74 38.61 27.71
CA GLN A 84 8.43 39.50 26.77
C GLN A 84 8.16 41.00 27.04
N GLU A 85 7.14 41.34 27.84
CA GLU A 85 6.88 42.72 28.27
C GLU A 85 7.78 43.16 29.45
N TYR A 86 8.43 42.21 30.14
CA TYR A 86 9.26 42.45 31.32
C TYR A 86 10.67 41.85 31.11
N GLU A 87 11.65 42.70 30.77
CA GLU A 87 13.07 42.40 30.53
C GLU A 87 13.45 41.68 29.21
N ASP A 88 14.72 41.88 28.79
CA ASP A 88 15.39 41.40 27.57
C ASP A 88 15.44 39.85 27.44
N VAL A 89 14.27 39.21 27.36
CA VAL A 89 14.14 37.76 27.23
C VAL A 89 14.52 37.34 25.82
N LEU A 90 15.51 36.44 25.72
CA LEU A 90 15.93 35.81 24.47
C LEU A 90 14.71 35.12 23.83
N ASN A 91 14.37 35.51 22.60
CA ASN A 91 13.23 34.98 21.86
C ASN A 91 13.27 33.44 21.77
N THR A 92 12.36 32.76 22.47
CA THR A 92 12.22 31.30 22.45
C THR A 92 11.40 30.80 21.27
N GLN A 93 10.81 31.70 20.48
CA GLN A 93 10.17 31.31 19.23
C GLN A 93 11.25 30.93 18.23
N CYS A 94 11.64 29.65 18.25
CA CYS A 94 12.56 29.06 17.29
C CYS A 94 12.14 29.46 15.87
N GLY A 95 12.88 30.40 15.29
CA GLY A 95 12.69 30.86 13.91
C GLY A 95 11.80 32.09 13.69
N TYR A 96 11.24 32.75 14.70
CA TYR A 96 10.40 33.96 14.50
C TYR A 96 11.17 35.08 13.79
N ASP A 97 12.34 35.48 14.31
CA ASP A 97 13.19 36.51 13.68
C ASP A 97 13.94 36.00 12.44
N VAL A 98 14.21 34.70 12.38
CA VAL A 98 14.87 34.09 11.22
C VAL A 98 13.94 34.21 10.01
N ARG A 99 12.62 34.01 10.17
CA ARG A 99 11.62 34.15 9.10
C ARG A 99 11.45 35.57 8.54
N LEU A 100 11.96 36.60 9.22
CA LEU A 100 11.95 38.00 8.75
C LEU A 100 13.16 38.35 7.87
N LYS A 101 14.21 37.52 7.88
CA LYS A 101 15.41 37.71 7.05
C LYS A 101 15.18 37.28 5.60
N LEU A 102 16.08 37.65 4.69
CA LEU A 102 16.05 37.22 3.29
C LEU A 102 16.18 35.68 3.20
N GLU A 103 15.46 35.02 2.28
CA GLU A 103 15.44 33.54 2.14
C GLU A 103 16.83 32.89 2.07
N LEU A 104 17.82 33.57 1.47
CA LEU A 104 19.21 33.09 1.39
C LEU A 104 19.89 32.99 2.77
N GLU A 105 19.62 33.94 3.66
CA GLU A 105 20.13 33.92 5.05
C GLU A 105 19.35 32.91 5.90
N GLN A 106 18.07 32.70 5.60
CA GLN A 106 17.22 31.76 6.33
C GLN A 106 17.69 30.31 6.20
N GLN A 107 18.15 29.93 5.01
CA GLN A 107 18.59 28.57 4.71
C GLN A 107 19.76 28.09 5.58
N GLY A 108 20.55 29.00 6.16
CA GLY A 108 21.64 28.67 7.08
C GLY A 108 21.19 28.33 8.51
N PHE A 109 19.95 28.68 8.88
CA PHE A 109 19.44 28.53 10.24
C PHE A 109 18.18 27.65 10.32
N ILE A 110 17.32 27.65 9.28
CA ILE A 110 16.08 26.86 9.24
C ILE A 110 15.84 26.24 7.86
N HIS A 111 15.23 25.05 7.84
CA HIS A 111 14.74 24.45 6.61
C HIS A 111 13.40 25.09 6.20
N THR A 112 13.44 25.97 5.19
CA THR A 112 12.24 26.66 4.69
C THR A 112 11.43 25.84 3.69
N LYS A 113 11.94 24.68 3.24
CA LYS A 113 11.23 23.82 2.29
C LYS A 113 10.10 23.07 2.97
N GLY A 114 8.90 23.18 2.41
CA GLY A 114 7.73 22.44 2.88
C GLY A 114 7.85 20.92 2.62
N CYS A 115 7.27 20.12 3.50
CA CYS A 115 7.34 18.65 3.44
C CYS A 115 6.77 18.08 2.13
N VAL A 116 5.61 18.59 1.68
CA VAL A 116 4.95 18.12 0.45
C VAL A 116 5.75 18.47 -0.80
N GLY A 117 6.30 19.68 -0.87
CA GLY A 117 7.14 20.11 -2.00
C GLY A 117 8.49 19.38 -2.02
N GLN A 118 9.08 19.13 -0.86
CA GLN A 118 10.31 18.33 -0.75
C GLN A 118 10.08 16.87 -1.13
N PHE A 119 8.93 16.29 -0.75
CA PHE A 119 8.53 14.95 -1.15
C PHE A 119 8.31 14.84 -2.66
N GLU A 120 7.64 15.82 -3.27
CA GLU A 120 7.47 15.85 -4.73
C GLU A 120 8.83 15.92 -5.44
N LYS A 121 9.75 16.76 -4.95
CA LYS A 121 11.10 16.85 -5.52
C LYS A 121 11.85 15.53 -5.41
N TRP A 122 11.83 14.90 -4.23
CA TRP A 122 12.43 13.59 -4.04
C TRP A 122 11.81 12.55 -4.97
N LEU A 123 10.49 12.57 -5.13
CA LEU A 123 9.76 11.65 -6.01
C LEU A 123 10.13 11.87 -7.48
N GLN A 124 10.28 13.13 -7.93
CA GLN A 124 10.74 13.46 -9.27
C GLN A 124 12.17 12.97 -9.51
N ASP A 125 13.07 13.17 -8.55
CA ASP A 125 14.47 12.76 -8.65
C ASP A 125 14.63 11.23 -8.67
N ASN A 126 13.74 10.51 -7.98
CA ASN A 126 13.79 9.04 -7.85
C ASN A 126 12.70 8.32 -8.66
N LEU A 127 12.03 9.04 -9.57
CA LEU A 127 10.85 8.54 -10.28
C LEU A 127 11.13 7.22 -11.02
N ILE A 128 12.31 7.08 -11.61
CA ILE A 128 12.73 5.88 -12.34
C ILE A 128 12.78 4.67 -11.42
N VAL A 129 13.33 4.82 -10.21
CA VAL A 129 13.44 3.73 -9.23
C VAL A 129 12.05 3.35 -8.74
N VAL A 130 11.23 4.32 -8.37
CA VAL A 130 9.87 4.07 -7.87
C VAL A 130 9.00 3.43 -8.94
N ALA A 131 8.99 3.99 -10.16
CA ALA A 131 8.25 3.42 -11.29
C ALA A 131 8.77 2.01 -11.65
N GLY A 132 10.09 1.79 -11.61
CA GLY A 132 10.70 0.49 -11.84
C GLY A 132 10.25 -0.58 -10.85
N VAL A 133 10.13 -0.22 -9.56
CA VAL A 133 9.60 -1.14 -8.53
C VAL A 133 8.13 -1.48 -8.80
N PHE A 134 7.28 -0.48 -9.07
CA PHE A 134 5.86 -0.71 -9.39
C PHE A 134 5.68 -1.57 -10.65
N VAL A 135 6.40 -1.25 -11.72
CA VAL A 135 6.35 -2.02 -12.97
C VAL A 135 6.92 -3.42 -12.75
N GLY A 136 7.99 -3.58 -11.97
CA GLY A 136 8.56 -4.88 -11.64
C GLY A 136 7.57 -5.77 -10.89
N ILE A 137 6.89 -5.23 -9.87
CA ILE A 137 5.85 -5.95 -9.12
C ILE A 137 4.68 -6.32 -10.05
N ALA A 138 4.19 -5.36 -10.85
CA ALA A 138 3.13 -5.61 -11.83
C ALA A 138 3.52 -6.69 -12.85
N LEU A 139 4.75 -6.68 -13.36
CA LEU A 139 5.23 -7.70 -14.31
C LEU A 139 5.36 -9.07 -13.66
N LEU A 140 5.83 -9.16 -12.41
CA LEU A 140 5.85 -10.42 -11.67
C LEU A 140 4.44 -10.98 -11.48
N GLN A 141 3.47 -10.11 -11.15
CA GLN A 141 2.06 -10.44 -11.05
C GLN A 141 1.41 -10.75 -12.42
N VAL A 142 1.93 -10.28 -13.54
CA VAL A 142 1.34 -10.54 -14.88
C VAL A 142 1.97 -11.76 -15.56
N LEU A 143 3.25 -12.05 -15.34
CA LEU A 143 3.95 -13.13 -16.04
C LEU A 143 3.85 -14.47 -15.31
N LEU A 144 3.96 -14.48 -13.98
CA LEU A 144 3.96 -15.73 -13.21
C LEU A 144 2.53 -16.25 -12.97
N TRP A 145 1.58 -15.33 -12.93
CA TRP A 145 0.22 -15.56 -12.49
C TRP A 145 -0.65 -16.38 -13.46
N PRO A 146 -0.71 -16.05 -14.77
CA PRO A 146 -1.58 -16.75 -15.71
C PRO A 146 -1.11 -18.19 -15.93
N HIS A 147 0.20 -18.42 -15.83
CA HIS A 147 0.79 -19.74 -15.99
C HIS A 147 0.41 -20.65 -14.81
N ILE A 148 0.50 -20.14 -13.57
CA ILE A 148 0.11 -20.89 -12.37
C ILE A 148 -1.41 -21.11 -12.35
N PHE A 149 -2.21 -20.06 -12.57
CA PHE A 149 -3.66 -20.17 -12.61
C PHE A 149 -4.15 -21.15 -13.69
N GLY A 150 -3.57 -21.10 -14.89
CA GLY A 150 -3.92 -22.00 -16.00
C GLY A 150 -3.61 -23.47 -15.70
N ILE A 151 -2.44 -23.77 -15.11
CA ILE A 151 -2.09 -25.13 -14.70
C ILE A 151 -3.01 -25.62 -13.59
N CYS A 152 -3.24 -24.81 -12.55
CA CYS A 152 -4.11 -25.17 -11.44
C CYS A 152 -5.56 -25.40 -11.89
N LEU A 153 -6.08 -24.55 -12.78
CA LEU A 153 -7.44 -24.70 -13.32
C LEU A 153 -7.58 -25.99 -14.15
N ALA A 154 -6.61 -26.29 -15.01
CA ALA A 154 -6.62 -27.52 -15.80
C ALA A 154 -6.57 -28.77 -14.90
N GLN A 155 -5.73 -28.75 -13.86
CA GLN A 155 -5.63 -29.86 -12.91
C GLN A 155 -6.90 -30.03 -12.06
N ASN A 156 -7.52 -28.92 -11.65
CA ASN A 156 -8.79 -28.94 -10.92
C ASN A 156 -9.91 -29.55 -11.77
N LEU A 157 -10.03 -29.13 -13.03
CA LEU A 157 -11.02 -29.67 -13.97
C LEU A 157 -10.81 -31.18 -14.24
N VAL A 158 -9.55 -31.62 -14.39
CA VAL A 158 -9.23 -33.04 -14.58
C VAL A 158 -9.57 -33.87 -13.33
N SER A 159 -9.41 -33.30 -12.14
CA SER A 159 -9.80 -33.96 -10.89
C SER A 159 -11.32 -34.13 -10.79
N ASP A 160 -12.09 -33.10 -11.14
CA ASP A 160 -13.54 -33.15 -11.14
C ASP A 160 -14.08 -34.19 -12.12
N ILE A 161 -13.50 -34.26 -13.34
CA ILE A 161 -13.87 -35.29 -14.33
C ILE A 161 -13.60 -36.70 -13.81
N LYS A 162 -12.46 -36.93 -13.15
CA LYS A 162 -12.12 -38.24 -12.56
C LYS A 162 -13.05 -38.61 -11.42
N ALA A 163 -13.47 -37.65 -10.59
CA ALA A 163 -14.43 -37.86 -9.52
C ALA A 163 -15.81 -38.23 -10.06
N VAL A 164 -16.29 -37.55 -11.11
CA VAL A 164 -17.56 -37.90 -11.77
C VAL A 164 -17.46 -39.29 -12.41
N LYS A 165 -16.35 -39.62 -13.07
CA LYS A 165 -16.14 -40.94 -13.67
C LYS A 165 -16.04 -42.07 -12.63
N ALA A 166 -15.55 -41.80 -11.42
CA ALA A 166 -15.52 -42.77 -10.33
C ALA A 166 -16.90 -43.05 -9.72
N ASN A 167 -17.86 -42.15 -9.93
CA ASN A 167 -19.25 -42.30 -9.50
C ASN A 167 -20.15 -43.05 -10.51
N TRP A 168 -19.62 -43.39 -11.70
CA TRP A 168 -20.27 -44.19 -12.75
C TRP A 168 -19.66 -45.59 -12.85
#